data_AF-A0A957MYF1-F1
#
_entry.id   AF-A0A957MYF1-F1
#
_cell.length_a   1.000
_cell.length_b   1.000
_cell.length_c   1.000
_cell.angle_alpha   90.00
_cell.angle_beta   90.00
_cell.angle_gamma   90.00
#
_symmetry.space_group_name_H-M   'P 1'
#
loop_
_entity.id
_entity.type
_entity.pdbx_description
1 polymer ?
#
loop_
_entity_poly.entity_id
_entity_poly.type
_entity_poly.pdbx_seq_one_letter_code
_entity_poly.pdbx_strand_id
1 'polypeptide(L)' 'CFPGQETLAKDMGAGARSIVRYISELEDCQFLTIRKRGQGKVNIYELNLTVKGSRKAG' A
#
# COMPACT_ATOMS: atom_id res chain seq x y z
N CYS A 1 -11.98 6.69 -0.12
CA CYS A 1 -10.71 7.43 0.08
C CYS A 1 -9.78 6.51 0.86
N PHE A 2 -8.54 6.30 0.41
CA PHE A 2 -7.56 5.55 1.21
C PHE A 2 -7.05 6.46 2.33
N PRO A 3 -6.99 6.01 3.59
CA PRO A 3 -6.55 6.84 4.71
C PRO A 3 -5.13 7.38 4.49
N GLY A 4 -4.87 8.57 5.04
CA GLY A 4 -3.53 9.15 5.04
C GLY A 4 -2.56 8.33 5.89
N GLN A 5 -1.26 8.54 5.69
CA GLN A 5 -0.20 7.81 6.39
C GLN A 5 -0.28 7.97 7.93
N GLU A 6 -0.64 9.16 8.40
CA GLU A 6 -0.80 9.44 9.84
C GLU A 6 -2.01 8.71 10.44
N THR A 7 -3.13 8.68 9.71
CA THR A 7 -4.32 7.92 10.11
C THR A 7 -4.01 6.42 10.18
N LEU A 8 -3.34 5.88 9.15
CA LEU A 8 -2.91 4.48 9.14
C LEU A 8 -1.95 4.15 10.29
N ALA A 9 -1.01 5.04 10.58
CA ALA A 9 -0.07 4.87 11.68
C ALA A 9 -0.80 4.72 13.02
N LYS A 10 -1.76 5.60 13.28
CA LYS A 10 -2.60 5.56 14.48
C LYS A 10 -3.42 4.27 14.54
N ASP A 11 -4.12 3.94 13.46
CA ASP A 11 -5.06 2.80 13.43
C ASP A 11 -4.33 1.45 13.54
N MET A 12 -3.11 1.36 13.01
CA MET A 12 -2.29 0.15 13.05
C MET A 12 -1.35 0.08 14.27
N GLY A 13 -1.30 1.12 15.11
CA GLY A 13 -0.38 1.17 16.25
C GLY A 13 1.11 1.18 15.85
N ALA A 14 1.44 1.73 14.68
CA ALA A 14 2.79 1.74 14.12
C ALA A 14 3.26 3.17 13.81
N GLY A 15 4.57 3.39 13.71
CA GLY A 15 5.11 4.69 13.31
C GLY A 15 4.87 5.00 11.82
N ALA A 16 4.71 6.28 11.45
CA ALA A 16 4.48 6.70 10.06
C ALA A 16 5.56 6.18 9.08
N ARG A 17 6.83 6.14 9.50
CA ARG A 17 7.92 5.55 8.70
C ARG A 17 7.71 4.05 8.45
N SER A 18 7.17 3.32 9.42
CA SER A 18 6.83 1.90 9.26
C SER A 18 5.69 1.73 8.26
N ILE A 19 4.65 2.57 8.30
CA ILE A 19 3.55 2.52 7.34
C ILE A 19 4.05 2.75 5.91
N VAL A 20 4.90 3.76 5.69
CA VAL A 20 5.50 4.03 4.38
C VAL A 20 6.28 2.80 3.88
N ARG A 21 7.05 2.15 4.76
CA ARG A 21 7.76 0.91 4.44
C ARG A 21 6.81 -0.22 4.08
N TYR A 22 5.77 -0.48 4.87
CA TYR A 22 4.80 -1.55 4.61
C TYR A 22 4.08 -1.36 3.27
N ILE A 23 3.70 -0.11 2.94
CA ILE A 23 3.07 0.21 1.66
C ILE A 23 4.03 -0.06 0.50
N SER A 24 5.32 0.30 0.64
CA SER A 24 6.34 -0.02 -0.36
C SER A 24 6.49 -1.53 -0.54
N GLU A 25 6.61 -2.29 0.55
CA GLU A 25 6.75 -3.75 0.51
C GLU A 25 5.52 -4.42 -0.15
N LEU A 26 4.31 -3.93 0.13
CA LEU A 26 3.09 -4.41 -0.52
C LEU A 26 3.05 -4.08 -2.01
N GLU A 27 3.56 -2.92 -2.42
CA GLU A 27 3.68 -2.55 -3.84
C GLU A 27 4.73 -3.41 -4.55
N ASP A 28 5.89 -3.62 -3.93
CA ASP A 28 6.97 -4.48 -4.44
C ASP A 28 6.51 -5.93 -4.60
N CYS A 29 5.74 -6.45 -3.65
CA CYS A 29 5.13 -7.77 -3.71
C CYS A 29 3.85 -7.84 -4.57
N GLN A 30 3.48 -6.74 -5.24
CA GLN A 30 2.31 -6.62 -6.10
C GLN A 30 0.94 -6.84 -5.41
N PHE A 31 0.89 -6.81 -4.07
CA PHE A 31 -0.37 -6.84 -3.30
C PHE A 31 -1.10 -5.50 -3.34
N LEU A 32 -0.38 -4.42 -3.60
CA LEU A 32 -0.91 -3.07 -3.72
C LEU A 32 -0.42 -2.43 -5.03
N THR A 33 -1.26 -1.63 -5.67
CA THR A 33 -0.86 -0.79 -6.80
C THR A 33 -1.30 0.65 -6.55
N ILE A 34 -0.34 1.58 -6.63
CA ILE A 34 -0.59 3.00 -6.35
C ILE A 34 -0.55 3.78 -7.67
N ARG A 35 -1.71 4.23 -8.15
CA ARG A 35 -1.80 5.08 -9.35
C ARG A 35 -1.82 6.56 -8.96
N LYS A 36 -0.70 7.25 -9.19
CA LYS A 36 -0.58 8.70 -9.00
C LYS A 36 -1.29 9.44 -10.14
N ARG A 37 -2.18 10.38 -9.81
CA ARG A 37 -3.04 11.08 -10.79
C ARG A 37 -2.57 12.50 -11.14
N GLY A 38 -1.45 12.93 -10.57
CA GLY A 38 -0.93 14.29 -10.71
C GLY A 38 -1.36 15.22 -9.57
N GLN A 39 -0.88 16.47 -9.63
CA GLN A 39 -1.06 17.46 -8.57
C GLN A 39 -2.54 17.77 -8.30
N GLY A 40 -2.89 17.93 -7.02
CA GLY A 40 -4.26 18.23 -6.58
C GLY A 40 -5.26 17.07 -6.70
N LYS A 41 -4.84 15.90 -7.19
CA LYS A 41 -5.69 14.70 -7.29
C LYS A 41 -5.25 13.65 -6.28
N VAL A 42 -6.21 13.03 -5.61
CA VAL A 42 -5.96 11.91 -4.71
C VAL A 42 -5.42 10.71 -5.49
N ASN A 43 -4.46 9.98 -4.90
CA ASN A 43 -3.97 8.71 -5.44
C ASN A 43 -5.08 7.65 -5.44
N ILE A 44 -5.03 6.73 -6.39
CA ILE A 44 -5.86 5.52 -6.39
C ILE A 44 -5.02 4.36 -5.88
N TYR A 45 -5.57 3.63 -4.91
CA TYR A 45 -4.98 2.42 -4.35
C TYR A 45 -5.83 1.23 -4.81
N GLU A 46 -5.20 0.27 -5.47
CA GLU A 46 -5.83 -0.97 -5.93
C GLU A 46 -5.23 -2.14 -5.14
N LEU A 47 -6.10 -2.92 -4.50
CA LEU A 47 -5.70 -4.09 -3.73
C LEU A 47 -5.79 -5.34 -4.59
N ASN A 48 -4.68 -6.06 -4.70
CA ASN A 48 -4.59 -7.30 -5.45
C ASN A 48 -4.67 -8.48 -4.48
N LEU A 49 -5.82 -9.15 -4.43
CA LEU A 49 -6.02 -10.34 -3.59
C LEU A 49 -5.27 -11.58 -4.11
N THR A 50 -4.85 -11.54 -5.37
CA THR A 50 -4.05 -12.57 -6.01
C THR A 50 -2.86 -11.91 -6.69
N VAL A 51 -1.64 -12.29 -6.31
CA VAL A 51 -0.41 -11.80 -6.93
C VAL A 51 0.00 -12.72 -8.07
N LYS A 52 0.27 -12.14 -9.25
CA LYS A 52 0.74 -12.91 -10.43
C LYS A 52 2.23 -13.21 -10.27
N GLY A 53 2.59 -14.11 -9.37
CA GLY A 53 4.01 -14.48 -9.19
C GLY A 53 4.39 -15.12 -7.87
N SER A 54 3.49 -15.21 -6.88
CA SER A 54 3.78 -16.05 -5.71
C SER A 54 3.77 -17.50 -6.17
N ARG A 55 4.96 -18.04 -6.48
CA ARG A 55 5.20 -19.47 -6.46
C ARG A 55 4.55 -19.97 -5.16
N LYS A 56 3.59 -20.90 -5.26
CA LYS A 56 3.20 -21.69 -4.08
C LYS A 56 4.51 -22.20 -3.49
N ALA A 57 4.79 -21.88 -2.23
CA ALA A 57 5.73 -22.67 -1.47
C ALA A 57 5.23 -24.11 -1.59
N GLY A 58 6.02 -24.95 -2.26
CA GLY A 58 5.72 -26.36 -2.47
C GLY A 58 5.67 -27.11 -1.15
#